data_AF-A0A433V7V2-F1
#
_entry.id   AF-A0A433V7V2-F1
#
_cell.length_a   1.000
_cell.length_b   1.000
_cell.length_c   1.000
_cell.angle_alpha   90.00
_cell.angle_beta   90.00
_cell.angle_gamma   90.00
#
_symmetry.space_group_name_H-M   'P 1'
#
loop_
_entity.id
_entity.type
_entity.pdbx_description
1 polymer ?
#
loop_
_entity_poly.entity_id
_entity_poly.type
_entity_poly.pdbx_seq_one_letter_code
_entity_poly.pdbx_strand_id
1 'polypeptide(L)'
;MTISLTSQSANTSDLLTLAQWMAVNFSNPNLRKANSKQYAHIHVFRPLPFNCFIAIGFYSEQVYDYGLWAPYSMVFTRVGDVFRRDVEPDNTWDSLDKGMDVETPEQIWGSRPGPLCFEKKQNFANEVPAVSDLC
;
A
#
# COMPACT_ATOMS: atom_id res chain seq x y z
N MET A 1 -16.10 23.28 -29.11
CA MET A 1 -14.98 22.38 -28.76
C MET A 1 -15.48 21.44 -27.70
N THR A 2 -15.82 20.22 -28.08
CA THR A 2 -16.33 19.20 -27.15
C THR A 2 -15.22 18.19 -26.98
N ILE A 3 -14.60 18.20 -25.80
CA ILE A 3 -13.54 17.26 -25.45
C ILE A 3 -14.23 15.92 -25.14
N SER A 4 -14.04 14.97 -26.04
CA SER A 4 -14.54 13.60 -25.92
C SER A 4 -13.87 12.90 -24.73
N LEU A 5 -14.68 12.49 -23.75
CA LEU A 5 -14.29 11.60 -22.65
C LEU A 5 -14.12 10.16 -23.16
N THR A 6 -13.08 9.90 -23.96
CA THR A 6 -12.75 8.55 -24.42
C THR A 6 -11.52 8.03 -23.70
N SER A 7 -11.65 7.70 -22.40
CA SER A 7 -10.68 6.85 -21.67
C SER A 7 -11.13 6.37 -20.27
N GLN A 8 -12.44 6.33 -19.96
CA GLN A 8 -12.89 6.03 -18.58
C GLN A 8 -12.91 4.53 -18.21
N SER A 9 -13.12 3.63 -19.18
CA SER A 9 -13.31 2.19 -18.90
C SER A 9 -12.00 1.43 -18.67
N ALA A 10 -10.94 1.73 -19.43
CA ALA A 10 -9.63 1.08 -19.29
C ALA A 10 -8.97 1.40 -17.93
N ASN A 11 -9.08 2.64 -17.47
CA ASN A 11 -8.51 3.06 -16.18
C ASN A 11 -9.21 2.41 -14.96
N THR A 12 -10.51 2.13 -15.06
CA THR A 12 -11.27 1.59 -13.91
C THR A 12 -10.93 0.12 -13.65
N SER A 13 -10.77 -0.69 -14.71
CA SER A 13 -10.35 -2.09 -14.60
C SER A 13 -8.92 -2.23 -14.04
N ASP A 14 -8.02 -1.34 -14.47
CA ASP A 14 -6.63 -1.35 -13.99
C ASP A 14 -6.54 -0.93 -12.52
N LEU A 15 -7.29 0.09 -12.10
CA LEU A 15 -7.36 0.51 -10.70
C LEU A 15 -7.99 -0.55 -9.79
N LEU A 16 -9.00 -1.28 -10.28
CA LEU A 16 -9.60 -2.38 -9.54
C LEU A 16 -8.60 -3.54 -9.37
N THR A 17 -7.88 -3.89 -10.43
CA THR A 17 -6.85 -4.94 -10.39
C THR A 17 -5.73 -4.55 -9.41
N LEU A 18 -5.27 -3.31 -9.48
CA LEU A 18 -4.29 -2.75 -8.55
C LEU A 18 -4.79 -2.80 -7.10
N ALA A 19 -6.05 -2.39 -6.86
CA ALA A 19 -6.66 -2.47 -5.54
C ALA A 19 -6.72 -3.91 -5.03
N GLN A 20 -7.11 -4.88 -5.86
CA GLN A 20 -7.13 -6.29 -5.50
C GLN A 20 -5.74 -6.82 -5.16
N TRP A 21 -4.70 -6.39 -5.87
CA TRP A 21 -3.32 -6.79 -5.56
C TRP A 21 -2.78 -6.19 -4.27
N MET A 22 -3.20 -4.95 -3.97
CA MET A 22 -2.82 -4.21 -2.78
C MET A 22 -3.57 -4.65 -1.53
N ALA A 23 -4.81 -5.15 -1.66
CA ALA A 23 -5.66 -5.58 -0.56
C ALA A 23 -5.12 -6.84 0.12
N VAL A 24 -4.09 -6.69 0.94
CA VAL A 24 -3.28 -7.78 1.44
C VAL A 24 -2.71 -7.44 2.82
N ASN A 25 -2.51 -8.48 3.64
CA ASN A 25 -1.65 -8.45 4.82
C ASN A 25 -0.23 -8.86 4.43
N PHE A 26 0.73 -7.96 4.58
CA PHE A 26 2.13 -8.16 4.24
C PHE A 26 2.99 -8.40 5.48
N SER A 27 3.99 -9.27 5.37
CA SER A 27 4.97 -9.53 6.43
C SER A 27 6.37 -9.69 5.86
N ASN A 28 7.39 -9.28 6.62
CA ASN A 28 8.80 -9.36 6.20
C ASN A 28 9.60 -10.30 7.11
N PRO A 29 9.55 -11.63 6.88
CA PRO A 29 10.21 -12.61 7.75
C PRO A 29 11.74 -12.61 7.64
N ASN A 30 12.30 -12.13 6.52
CA ASN A 30 13.74 -12.16 6.26
C ASN A 30 14.48 -11.03 7.00
N LEU A 31 13.95 -9.79 6.97
CA LEU A 31 14.50 -8.68 7.75
C LEU A 31 14.26 -8.84 9.26
N ARG A 32 13.19 -9.57 9.64
CA ARG A 32 12.89 -9.95 11.03
C ARG A 32 14.05 -10.71 11.70
N LYS A 33 14.65 -11.68 11.01
CA LYS A 33 15.77 -12.48 11.55
C LYS A 33 17.04 -11.65 11.73
N ALA A 34 17.23 -10.64 10.87
CA ALA A 34 18.44 -9.82 10.87
C ALA A 34 18.42 -8.76 11.98
N ASN A 35 17.31 -8.01 12.18
CA ASN A 35 17.20 -7.00 13.24
C ASN A 35 15.73 -6.74 13.65
N SER A 36 15.21 -7.54 14.60
CA SER A 36 13.81 -7.47 15.07
C SER A 36 13.35 -6.14 15.67
N LYS A 37 14.28 -5.25 16.06
CA LYS A 37 13.98 -3.91 16.61
C LYS A 37 13.92 -2.80 15.57
N GLN A 38 14.51 -3.00 14.38
CA GLN A 38 14.69 -1.93 13.39
C GLN A 38 13.66 -1.98 12.26
N TYR A 39 12.93 -3.09 12.13
CA TYR A 39 11.98 -3.29 11.05
C TYR A 39 10.58 -3.53 11.60
N ALA A 40 9.64 -2.77 11.06
CA ALA A 40 8.22 -2.99 11.31
C ALA A 40 7.75 -4.28 10.68
N HIS A 41 6.83 -4.98 11.34
CA HIS A 41 6.50 -6.35 11.01
C HIS A 41 5.28 -6.52 10.11
N ILE A 42 4.34 -5.57 10.07
CA ILE A 42 3.08 -5.82 9.37
C ILE A 42 2.59 -4.54 8.72
N HIS A 43 2.42 -4.58 7.40
CA HIS A 43 1.59 -3.62 6.66
C HIS A 43 0.30 -4.34 6.28
N VAL A 44 -0.81 -3.95 6.90
CA VAL A 44 -2.13 -4.41 6.44
C VAL A 44 -2.69 -3.33 5.55
N PHE A 45 -3.11 -3.66 4.33
CA PHE A 45 -3.94 -2.79 3.49
C PHE A 45 -5.35 -3.36 3.48
N ARG A 46 -6.23 -2.75 4.27
CA ARG A 46 -7.65 -3.13 4.34
C ARG A 46 -8.48 -2.24 3.43
N PRO A 47 -9.24 -2.81 2.47
CA PRO A 47 -10.21 -2.05 1.72
C PRO A 47 -11.20 -1.34 2.65
N LEU A 48 -11.50 -0.09 2.34
CA LEU A 48 -12.53 0.66 3.04
C LEU A 48 -13.86 0.58 2.30
N PRO A 49 -14.98 0.72 3.04
CA PRO A 49 -16.29 0.90 2.42
C PRO A 49 -16.25 2.04 1.39
N PHE A 50 -16.91 1.83 0.25
CA PHE A 50 -16.89 2.79 -0.86
C PHE A 50 -17.36 4.20 -0.45
N ASN A 51 -18.35 4.26 0.44
CA ASN A 51 -18.93 5.51 0.93
C ASN A 51 -17.97 6.36 1.79
N CYS A 52 -16.81 5.85 2.21
CA CYS A 52 -15.81 6.64 2.94
C CYS A 52 -15.16 7.71 2.05
N PHE A 53 -14.91 7.39 0.77
CA PHE A 53 -14.23 8.28 -0.17
C PHE A 53 -15.00 8.53 -1.47
N ILE A 54 -16.12 7.83 -1.68
CA ILE A 54 -16.78 7.74 -2.99
C ILE A 54 -15.75 7.30 -4.05
N ALA A 55 -14.86 6.39 -3.63
CA ALA A 55 -13.73 5.87 -4.37
C ALA A 55 -13.21 4.61 -3.68
N ILE A 56 -12.39 3.82 -4.38
CA ILE A 56 -11.63 2.74 -3.75
C ILE A 56 -10.58 3.36 -2.83
N GLY A 57 -10.64 3.00 -1.55
CA GLY A 57 -9.70 3.45 -0.53
C GLY A 57 -9.22 2.31 0.35
N PHE A 58 -8.12 2.56 1.04
CA PHE A 58 -7.48 1.65 1.96
C PHE A 58 -7.25 2.32 3.31
N TYR A 59 -7.49 1.57 4.37
CA TYR A 59 -6.84 1.80 5.65
C TYR A 59 -5.56 0.98 5.66
N SER A 60 -4.44 1.62 5.97
CA SER A 60 -3.19 0.93 6.21
C SER A 60 -2.62 1.23 7.58
N GLU A 61 -2.07 0.19 8.18
CA GLU A 61 -1.41 0.24 9.47
C GLU A 61 -0.03 -0.40 9.37
N GLN A 62 0.94 0.20 10.06
CA GLN A 62 2.28 -0.35 10.22
C GLN A 62 2.59 -0.54 11.70
N VAL A 63 2.96 -1.76 12.09
CA VAL A 63 3.16 -2.11 13.50
C VAL A 63 4.45 -2.89 13.71
N TYR A 64 5.11 -2.68 14.84
CA TYR A 64 6.23 -3.50 15.29
C TYR A 64 5.74 -4.80 15.93
N ASP A 65 6.53 -5.87 15.79
CA ASP A 65 6.24 -7.20 16.33
C ASP A 65 5.95 -7.20 17.84
N TYR A 66 6.72 -6.41 18.60
CA TYR A 66 6.62 -6.36 20.05
C TYR A 66 5.48 -5.47 20.56
N GLY A 67 4.77 -4.77 19.67
CA GLY A 67 3.85 -3.69 20.01
C GLY A 67 2.60 -3.69 19.13
N LEU A 68 1.99 -4.85 18.90
CA LEU A 68 0.82 -5.03 18.02
C LEU A 68 -0.38 -4.11 18.35
N TRP A 69 -0.45 -3.61 19.58
CA TRP A 69 -1.51 -2.71 20.05
C TRP A 69 -1.25 -1.22 19.75
N ALA A 70 -0.08 -0.86 19.23
CA ALA A 70 0.33 0.51 19.00
C ALA A 70 0.97 0.67 17.61
N PRO A 71 0.16 0.78 16.54
CA PRO A 71 0.68 1.11 15.21
C PRO A 71 1.44 2.43 15.25
N TYR A 72 2.63 2.46 14.65
CA TYR A 72 3.43 3.69 14.56
C TYR A 72 3.07 4.51 13.33
N SER A 73 2.41 3.91 12.34
CA SER A 73 1.88 4.59 11.16
C SER A 73 0.49 4.07 10.85
N MET A 74 -0.45 4.99 10.65
CA MET A 74 -1.82 4.71 10.27
C MET A 74 -2.21 5.71 9.19
N VAL A 75 -2.67 5.22 8.04
CA VAL A 75 -2.97 6.05 6.87
C VAL A 75 -4.30 5.62 6.27
N PHE A 76 -5.11 6.60 5.90
CA PHE A 76 -6.27 6.40 5.03
C PHE A 76 -5.89 6.94 3.65
N THR A 77 -5.95 6.11 2.62
CA THR A 77 -5.52 6.48 1.28
C THR A 77 -6.53 6.10 0.22
N ARG A 78 -6.61 6.90 -0.85
CA ARG A 78 -7.37 6.59 -2.06
C ARG A 78 -6.41 6.00 -3.10
N VAL A 79 -6.85 4.97 -3.82
CA VAL A 79 -5.97 4.23 -4.74
C VAL A 79 -5.35 5.12 -5.82
N GLY A 80 -6.15 6.03 -6.40
CA GLY A 80 -5.69 6.92 -7.47
C GLY A 80 -4.68 7.99 -7.06
N ASP A 81 -4.50 8.23 -5.76
CA ASP A 81 -3.65 9.31 -5.26
C ASP A 81 -2.23 8.85 -4.93
N VAL A 82 -2.07 7.58 -4.52
CA VAL A 82 -0.82 7.07 -3.94
C VAL A 82 -0.19 5.95 -4.76
N PHE A 83 -0.98 5.09 -5.40
CA PHE A 83 -0.44 3.93 -6.10
C PHE A 83 -0.29 4.22 -7.59
N ARG A 84 0.94 4.48 -8.02
CA ARG A 84 1.34 4.28 -9.42
C ARG A 84 1.71 2.81 -9.63
N ARG A 85 1.71 2.39 -10.89
CA ARG A 85 1.57 1.03 -11.45
C ARG A 85 2.63 -0.03 -11.04
N ASP A 86 3.36 0.16 -9.94
CA ASP A 86 4.59 -0.57 -9.61
C ASP A 86 4.37 -1.77 -8.68
N VAL A 87 3.15 -2.34 -8.66
CA VAL A 87 2.86 -3.57 -7.91
C VAL A 87 3.00 -4.74 -8.86
N GLU A 88 4.04 -5.53 -8.67
CA GLU A 88 4.24 -6.75 -9.44
C GLU A 88 3.27 -7.86 -8.98
N PRO A 89 2.85 -8.75 -9.88
CA PRO A 89 1.95 -9.87 -9.55
C PRO A 89 2.63 -10.97 -8.71
N ASP A 90 3.92 -10.83 -8.40
CA ASP A 90 4.83 -11.89 -7.93
C ASP A 90 4.72 -12.22 -6.43
N ASN A 91 3.62 -11.84 -5.78
CA ASN A 91 3.40 -12.00 -4.33
C ASN A 91 4.45 -11.32 -3.43
N THR A 92 5.27 -10.43 -3.98
CA THR A 92 6.16 -9.61 -3.18
C THR A 92 5.77 -8.15 -3.29
N TRP A 93 6.16 -7.38 -2.28
CA TRP A 93 6.01 -5.93 -2.30
C TRP A 93 7.25 -5.31 -1.68
N ASP A 94 7.92 -4.47 -2.46
CA ASP A 94 9.10 -3.75 -2.01
C ASP A 94 8.72 -2.32 -1.61
N SER A 95 9.04 -1.95 -0.38
CA SER A 95 8.81 -0.60 0.14
C SER A 95 10.14 0.11 0.43
N LEU A 96 10.29 1.32 -0.10
CA LEU A 96 11.49 2.13 0.13
C LEU A 96 11.11 3.51 0.66
N ASP A 97 11.15 3.64 1.98
CA ASP A 97 10.98 4.93 2.65
C ASP A 97 12.35 5.61 2.82
N LYS A 98 12.45 6.86 2.36
CA LYS A 98 13.64 7.71 2.55
C LYS A 98 13.23 9.11 2.96
N GLY A 99 13.80 9.57 4.05
CA GLY A 99 13.77 10.97 4.45
C GLY A 99 15.02 11.67 3.99
N MET A 100 14.88 12.65 3.10
CA MET A 100 16.00 13.47 2.61
C MET A 100 16.10 14.75 3.45
N ASP A 101 17.32 15.24 3.63
CA ASP A 101 17.55 16.59 4.14
C ASP A 101 16.93 17.63 3.19
N VAL A 102 16.50 18.76 3.75
CA VAL A 102 15.82 19.81 2.97
C VAL A 102 16.81 20.63 2.16
N GLU A 103 18.03 20.78 2.67
CA GLU A 103 19.06 21.64 2.09
C GLU A 103 20.08 20.85 1.26
N THR A 104 20.26 19.56 1.56
CA THR A 104 21.25 18.68 0.96
C THR A 104 20.60 17.40 0.42
N PRO A 105 21.20 16.74 -0.59
CA PRO A 105 20.70 15.46 -1.11
C PRO A 105 21.02 14.27 -0.20
N GLU A 106 21.25 14.49 1.10
CA GLU A 106 21.60 13.44 2.05
C GLU A 106 20.36 12.77 2.64
N GLN A 107 20.43 11.45 2.84
CA GLN A 107 19.36 10.71 3.52
C GLN A 107 19.52 10.78 5.03
N ILE A 108 18.57 11.40 5.73
CA ILE A 108 18.55 11.53 7.19
C ILE A 108 17.94 10.29 7.84
N TRP A 109 16.81 9.79 7.32
CA TRP A 109 16.06 8.68 7.90
C TRP A 109 15.49 7.74 6.82
N GLY A 110 14.90 6.62 7.27
CA GLY A 110 14.35 5.59 6.38
C GLY A 110 15.32 4.44 6.11
N SER A 111 15.03 3.63 5.09
CA SER A 111 15.75 2.40 4.80
C SER A 111 17.14 2.68 4.21
N ARG A 112 18.20 2.35 4.96
CA ARG A 112 19.60 2.47 4.53
C ARG A 112 20.14 1.28 3.72
N PRO A 113 19.83 0.00 4.05
CA PRO A 113 20.41 -1.14 3.35
C PRO A 113 19.66 -1.55 2.06
N GLY A 114 18.63 -0.81 1.63
CA GLY A 114 17.79 -1.14 0.47
C GLY A 114 16.30 -1.20 0.84
N PRO A 115 15.43 -1.60 -0.10
CA PRO A 115 13.99 -1.72 0.14
C PRO A 115 13.66 -2.79 1.18
N LEU A 116 12.54 -2.59 1.87
CA LEU A 116 11.93 -3.60 2.72
C LEU A 116 11.10 -4.53 1.83
N CYS A 117 11.53 -5.79 1.70
CA CYS A 117 10.83 -6.79 0.90
C CYS A 117 9.77 -7.53 1.73
N PHE A 118 8.50 -7.40 1.36
CA PHE A 118 7.39 -8.04 2.04
C PHE A 118 6.80 -9.20 1.24
N GLU A 119 6.34 -10.21 1.96
CA GLU A 119 5.61 -11.35 1.42
C GLU A 119 4.12 -11.26 1.78
N LYS A 120 3.24 -11.62 0.86
CA LYS A 120 1.80 -11.71 1.11
C LYS A 120 1.49 -12.85 2.10
N LYS A 121 0.78 -12.55 3.20
CA LYS A 121 0.30 -13.54 4.18
C LYS A 121 -1.19 -13.84 4.05
N GLN A 122 -1.99 -12.82 3.78
CA GLN A 122 -3.44 -12.95 3.66
C GLN A 122 -3.95 -12.02 2.57
N ASN A 123 -4.86 -12.50 1.73
CA ASN A 123 -5.45 -11.73 0.64
C ASN A 123 -6.86 -11.26 1.03
N PHE A 124 -7.17 -10.00 0.76
CA PHE A 124 -8.44 -9.30 1.00
C PHE A 124 -9.03 -8.73 -0.30
N ALA A 125 -8.62 -9.21 -1.47
CA ALA A 125 -9.14 -8.78 -2.76
C ALA A 125 -10.67 -8.90 -2.87
N ASN A 126 -11.27 -9.84 -2.13
CA ASN A 126 -12.72 -10.03 -2.03
C ASN A 126 -13.44 -8.95 -1.19
N GLU A 127 -12.72 -8.20 -0.38
CA GLU A 127 -13.23 -7.06 0.41
C GLU A 127 -13.21 -5.75 -0.39
N VAL A 128 -12.56 -5.72 -1.57
CA VAL A 128 -12.52 -4.54 -2.44
C VAL A 128 -13.92 -4.30 -3.02
N PRO A 129 -14.49 -3.07 -2.91
CA PRO A 129 -15.80 -2.75 -3.47
C PRO A 129 -15.93 -3.09 -4.96
N ALA A 130 -17.08 -3.62 -5.36
CA ALA A 130 -17.32 -4.05 -6.72
C ALA A 130 -17.57 -2.85 -7.65
N VAL A 131 -17.38 -3.04 -8.96
CA VAL A 131 -17.69 -2.00 -9.97
C VAL A 131 -19.15 -1.57 -9.94
N SER A 132 -20.06 -2.44 -9.48
CA SER A 132 -21.47 -2.09 -9.26
C SER A 132 -21.68 -1.04 -8.16
N ASP A 133 -20.74 -0.93 -7.22
CA ASP A 133 -20.79 0.06 -6.13
C ASP A 133 -20.17 1.41 -6.55
N LEU A 134 -19.50 1.45 -7.71
CA LEU A 134 -18.83 2.61 -8.30
C LEU A 134 -19.73 3.41 -9.27
N CYS A 135 -20.95 2.92 -9.55
CA CYS A 135 -21.91 3.51 -10.50
C CYS A 135 -23.10 4.21 -9.81
#